data_AF-A0A8I6XC98-F1
#
_entry.id   AF-A0A8I6XC98-F1
#
_cell.length_a   1.000
_cell.length_b   1.000
_cell.length_c   1.000
_cell.angle_alpha   90.00
_cell.angle_beta   90.00
_cell.angle_gamma   90.00
#
_symmetry.space_group_name_H-M   'P 1'
#
loop_
_entity.id
_entity.type
_entity.pdbx_description
1 polymer ?
#
loop_
_entity_poly.entity_id
_entity_poly.type
_entity_poly.pdbx_seq_one_letter_code
_entity_poly.pdbx_strand_id
1 'polypeptide(L)'
;MDEWVDHPRGETALSNILPCVDASTTNRTLYQSKQVVVQLVRLVNRGISALSNQKQRHLHPELMPYLCSPYDDNLNDRQFLSKEVTFDNAMIAWQDHTCNAPDADVCSGPTTVTPEIYSQLVTAANTSYALHHYAPPCSTSRTASLCATRSTPSPCSTARPLERDLSLISVGLALLASSLVLGLLLMLFADRPRRREEVPGQPSGFRVTPVDCSS
;
A
#
# COMPACT_ATOMS: atom_id res chain seq x y z
N MET A 1 -28.62 -7.11 -8.23
CA MET A 1 -27.55 -7.44 -7.26
C MET A 1 -28.07 -8.39 -6.21
N ASP A 2 -29.27 -8.14 -5.68
CA ASP A 2 -29.96 -9.00 -4.70
C ASP A 2 -30.10 -10.47 -5.13
N GLU A 3 -30.35 -10.72 -6.42
CA GLU A 3 -30.44 -12.08 -6.96
C GLU A 3 -29.17 -12.94 -6.74
N TRP A 4 -27.98 -12.32 -6.77
CA TRP A 4 -26.72 -13.02 -6.47
C TRP A 4 -26.51 -13.23 -4.98
N VAL A 5 -26.99 -12.30 -4.15
CA VAL A 5 -26.93 -12.41 -2.68
C VAL A 5 -27.77 -13.61 -2.23
N ASP A 6 -28.96 -13.79 -2.81
CA ASP A 6 -29.85 -14.91 -2.48
C ASP A 6 -29.44 -16.22 -3.16
N HIS A 7 -28.88 -16.16 -4.38
CA HIS A 7 -28.50 -17.34 -5.17
C HIS A 7 -27.07 -17.26 -5.70
N PRO A 8 -26.04 -17.31 -4.82
CA PRO A 8 -24.63 -17.14 -5.22
C PRO A 8 -24.09 -18.26 -6.10
N ARG A 9 -24.81 -19.40 -6.18
CA ARG A 9 -24.51 -20.55 -7.05
C ARG A 9 -25.41 -20.62 -8.30
N GLY A 10 -26.35 -19.70 -8.46
CA GLY A 10 -27.22 -19.62 -9.63
C GLY A 10 -26.59 -18.83 -10.78
N GLU A 11 -26.99 -19.10 -12.03
CA GLU A 11 -26.66 -18.21 -13.14
C GLU A 11 -27.36 -16.86 -12.90
N THR A 12 -26.57 -15.86 -12.53
CA THR A 12 -27.03 -14.48 -12.33
C THR A 12 -26.27 -13.56 -13.29
N ALA A 13 -26.79 -12.36 -13.52
CA ALA A 13 -26.05 -11.35 -14.31
C ALA A 13 -24.65 -11.08 -13.73
N LEU A 14 -24.47 -11.22 -12.40
CA LEU A 14 -23.20 -11.01 -11.72
C LEU A 14 -22.23 -12.19 -11.87
N SER A 15 -22.73 -13.44 -11.90
CA SER A 15 -21.86 -14.61 -12.12
C SER A 15 -21.25 -14.63 -13.52
N ASN A 16 -21.92 -14.03 -14.51
CA ASN A 16 -21.45 -13.98 -15.90
C ASN A 16 -20.34 -12.94 -16.14
N ILE A 17 -20.11 -12.01 -15.21
CA ILE A 17 -19.06 -10.98 -15.33
C ILE A 17 -17.86 -11.22 -14.41
N LEU A 18 -17.95 -12.17 -13.46
CA LEU A 18 -16.86 -12.50 -12.56
C LEU A 18 -15.82 -13.38 -13.28
N PRO A 19 -14.55 -12.94 -13.39
CA PRO A 19 -13.52 -13.72 -14.06
C PRO A 19 -13.21 -15.01 -13.29
N CYS A 20 -13.13 -16.13 -14.02
CA CYS A 20 -12.63 -17.40 -13.47
C CYS A 20 -11.14 -17.28 -13.16
N VAL A 21 -10.76 -17.41 -11.89
CA VAL A 21 -9.36 -17.50 -11.46
C VAL A 21 -9.03 -18.96 -11.15
N ASP A 22 -7.84 -19.41 -11.53
CA ASP A 22 -7.43 -20.78 -11.26
C ASP A 22 -7.05 -21.00 -9.78
N ALA A 23 -7.03 -22.27 -9.41
CA ALA A 23 -6.70 -22.76 -8.09
C ALA A 23 -5.34 -22.27 -7.55
N SER A 24 -4.31 -22.26 -8.41
CA SER A 24 -2.95 -21.92 -8.01
C SER A 24 -2.79 -20.43 -7.79
N THR A 25 -3.37 -19.61 -8.67
CA THR A 25 -3.42 -18.15 -8.54
C THR A 25 -4.18 -17.77 -7.28
N THR A 26 -5.31 -18.42 -6.99
CA THR A 26 -6.04 -18.17 -5.76
C THR A 26 -5.20 -18.47 -4.52
N ASN A 27 -4.58 -19.65 -4.44
CA ASN A 27 -3.77 -20.03 -3.28
C ASN A 27 -2.58 -19.08 -3.10
N ARG A 28 -1.96 -18.64 -4.20
CA ARG A 28 -0.88 -17.64 -4.16
C ARG A 28 -1.38 -16.28 -3.66
N THR A 29 -2.53 -15.82 -4.12
CA THR A 29 -3.14 -14.57 -3.65
C THR A 29 -3.51 -14.65 -2.17
N LEU A 30 -4.06 -15.78 -1.71
CA LEU A 30 -4.34 -16.02 -0.29
C LEU A 30 -3.07 -16.03 0.54
N TYR A 31 -2.01 -16.69 0.06
CA TYR A 31 -0.71 -16.70 0.73
C TYR A 31 -0.16 -15.27 0.86
N GLN A 32 -0.21 -14.49 -0.22
CA GLN A 32 0.21 -13.08 -0.22
C GLN A 32 -0.65 -12.21 0.68
N SER A 33 -1.97 -12.43 0.75
CA SER A 33 -2.83 -11.66 1.65
C SER A 33 -2.47 -11.93 3.11
N LYS A 34 -2.20 -13.18 3.49
CA LYS A 34 -1.69 -13.53 4.82
C LYS A 34 -0.37 -12.81 5.14
N GLN A 35 0.56 -12.76 4.18
CA GLN A 35 1.82 -12.03 4.35
C GLN A 35 1.60 -10.54 4.62
N VAL A 36 0.71 -9.90 3.87
CA VAL A 36 0.38 -8.48 4.07
C VAL A 36 -0.24 -8.25 5.45
N VAL A 37 -1.17 -9.11 5.89
CA VAL A 37 -1.76 -9.02 7.23
C VAL A 37 -0.68 -9.11 8.32
N VAL A 38 0.24 -10.07 8.24
CA VAL A 38 1.35 -10.18 9.20
C VAL A 38 2.23 -8.94 9.20
N GLN A 39 2.55 -8.39 8.03
CA GLN A 39 3.36 -7.17 7.91
C GLN A 39 2.66 -5.93 8.49
N LEU A 40 1.37 -5.74 8.21
CA LEU A 40 0.57 -4.63 8.75
C LEU A 40 0.49 -4.70 10.27
N VAL A 41 0.20 -5.88 10.83
CA VAL A 41 0.16 -6.08 12.29
C VAL A 41 1.52 -5.81 12.93
N ARG A 42 2.63 -6.26 12.31
CA ARG A 42 3.98 -5.95 12.80
C ARG A 42 4.27 -4.44 12.79
N LEU A 43 3.85 -3.72 11.75
CA LEU A 43 4.02 -2.27 11.66
C LEU A 43 3.24 -1.55 12.75
N VAL A 44 1.97 -1.92 12.94
CA VAL A 44 1.12 -1.40 14.02
C VAL A 44 1.77 -1.63 15.37
N ASN A 45 2.18 -2.87 15.67
CA ASN A 45 2.76 -3.22 16.96
C ASN A 45 4.10 -2.53 17.19
N ARG A 46 4.92 -2.35 16.15
CA ARG A 46 6.13 -1.52 16.23
C ARG A 46 5.80 -0.06 16.55
N GLY A 47 4.79 0.51 15.90
CA GLY A 47 4.30 1.87 16.18
C GLY A 47 3.85 2.03 17.62
N ILE A 48 2.97 1.15 18.10
CA ILE A 48 2.49 1.11 19.49
C ILE A 48 3.68 1.00 20.47
N SER A 49 4.64 0.12 20.16
CA SER A 49 5.80 -0.09 21.02
C SER A 49 6.66 1.18 21.16
N ALA A 50 6.93 1.87 20.06
CA ALA A 50 7.83 3.02 20.01
C ALA A 50 7.18 4.31 20.49
N LEU A 51 5.91 4.52 20.15
CA LEU A 51 5.21 5.79 20.37
C LEU A 51 4.51 5.83 21.72
N SER A 52 3.91 4.71 22.14
CA SER A 52 3.14 4.63 23.37
C SER A 52 3.89 3.88 24.47
N ASN A 53 4.12 2.58 24.28
CA ASN A 53 4.59 1.70 25.35
C ASN A 53 6.02 2.00 25.83
N GLN A 54 6.91 2.48 24.95
CA GLN A 54 8.27 2.88 25.34
C GLN A 54 8.28 4.08 26.29
N LYS A 55 7.44 5.10 26.03
CA LYS A 55 7.30 6.28 26.91
C LYS A 55 6.64 5.90 28.23
N GLN A 56 5.65 5.01 28.18
CA GLN A 56 4.84 4.62 29.34
C GLN A 56 5.59 3.78 30.38
N ARG A 57 6.56 2.95 29.96
CA ARG A 57 7.35 2.03 30.81
C ARG A 57 8.00 2.68 32.03
N HIS A 58 8.24 3.98 31.99
CA HIS A 58 8.89 4.71 33.09
C HIS A 58 7.89 5.37 34.05
N LEU A 59 6.62 5.56 33.66
CA LEU A 59 5.67 6.41 34.38
C LEU A 59 4.36 5.70 34.80
N HIS A 60 3.84 4.72 34.05
CA HIS A 60 2.56 4.05 34.35
C HIS A 60 2.56 2.56 33.95
N PRO A 61 1.82 1.69 34.67
CA PRO A 61 1.75 0.26 34.37
C PRO A 61 0.79 -0.11 33.21
N GLU A 62 -0.10 0.80 32.83
CA GLU A 62 -1.12 0.54 31.81
C GLU A 62 -0.57 0.82 30.42
N LEU A 63 -0.26 -0.26 29.71
CA LEU A 63 0.32 -0.28 28.38
C LEU A 63 -0.78 -0.36 27.33
N MET A 64 -0.61 0.37 26.24
CA MET A 64 -1.46 0.26 25.07
C MET A 64 -1.37 -1.17 24.51
N PRO A 65 -2.51 -1.86 24.31
CA PRO A 65 -2.50 -3.26 23.88
C PRO A 65 -2.07 -3.39 22.42
N TYR A 66 -1.34 -4.46 22.12
CA TYR A 66 -0.88 -4.76 20.77
C TYR A 66 -2.00 -5.34 19.92
N LEU A 67 -1.97 -5.07 18.62
CA LEU A 67 -2.84 -5.70 17.66
C LEU A 67 -2.49 -7.18 17.51
N CYS A 68 -3.49 -8.03 17.61
CA CYS A 68 -3.31 -9.44 17.41
C CYS A 68 -3.19 -9.80 15.93
N SER A 69 -2.16 -10.55 15.56
CA SER A 69 -2.13 -11.19 14.24
C SER A 69 -2.89 -12.52 14.26
N PRO A 70 -3.73 -12.82 13.25
CA PRO A 70 -4.33 -14.14 13.08
C PRO A 70 -3.31 -15.21 12.66
N TYR A 71 -2.15 -14.80 12.15
CA TYR A 71 -1.14 -15.70 11.61
C TYR A 71 0.21 -15.57 12.32
N ASP A 72 0.98 -16.66 12.38
CA ASP A 72 2.37 -16.64 12.81
C ASP A 72 3.33 -16.24 11.67
N ASP A 73 4.64 -16.21 11.96
CA ASP A 73 5.68 -15.87 10.98
C ASP A 73 5.77 -16.87 9.81
N ASN A 74 5.24 -18.08 10.01
CA ASN A 74 5.12 -19.14 9.00
C ASN A 74 3.75 -19.14 8.30
N LEU A 75 2.90 -18.14 8.58
CA LEU A 75 1.55 -17.95 8.04
C LEU A 75 0.52 -19.03 8.43
N ASN A 76 0.79 -19.76 9.51
CA ASN A 76 -0.16 -20.66 10.13
C ASN A 76 -1.06 -19.90 11.09
N ASP A 77 -2.29 -20.39 11.27
CA ASP A 77 -3.22 -19.81 12.21
C ASP A 77 -2.66 -19.95 13.64
N ARG A 78 -2.67 -18.86 14.40
CA ARG A 78 -2.12 -18.83 15.76
C ARG A 78 -3.17 -18.42 16.78
N GLN A 79 -2.98 -18.89 18.02
CA GLN A 79 -3.75 -18.40 19.16
C GLN A 79 -3.25 -17.03 19.61
N PHE A 80 -4.16 -16.24 20.17
CA PHE A 80 -3.89 -14.87 20.60
C PHE A 80 -3.23 -14.87 21.98
N LEU A 81 -2.28 -13.97 22.19
CA LEU A 81 -1.59 -13.84 23.47
C LEU A 81 -2.40 -13.00 24.46
N SER A 82 -2.21 -13.30 25.75
CA SER A 82 -2.73 -12.45 26.83
C SER A 82 -2.10 -11.07 26.71
N LYS A 83 -2.91 -10.02 26.46
CA LYS A 83 -2.59 -8.60 26.17
C LYS A 83 -2.58 -8.17 24.69
N GLU A 84 -3.00 -9.04 23.78
CA GLU A 84 -3.33 -8.64 22.40
C GLU A 84 -4.82 -8.35 22.25
N VAL A 85 -5.18 -7.43 21.35
CA VAL A 85 -6.56 -7.10 20.99
C VAL A 85 -6.85 -7.54 19.56
N THR A 86 -8.07 -8.02 19.32
CA THR A 86 -8.54 -8.38 17.98
C THR A 86 -8.76 -7.13 17.14
N PHE A 87 -8.88 -7.30 15.82
CA PHE A 87 -9.18 -6.21 14.90
C PHE A 87 -10.47 -5.46 15.28
N ASP A 88 -11.51 -6.17 15.72
CA ASP A 88 -12.81 -5.59 16.08
C ASP A 88 -12.73 -4.68 17.31
N ASN A 89 -11.90 -5.05 18.28
CA ASN A 89 -11.81 -4.35 19.56
C ASN A 89 -10.66 -3.33 19.61
N ALA A 90 -9.79 -3.32 18.61
CA ALA A 90 -8.59 -2.48 18.59
C ALA A 90 -8.91 -0.98 18.69
N MET A 91 -9.92 -0.51 17.96
CA MET A 91 -10.29 0.92 17.94
C MET A 91 -10.67 1.41 19.33
N ILE A 92 -11.56 0.68 20.02
CA ILE A 92 -12.01 1.02 21.37
C ILE A 92 -10.84 0.97 22.34
N ALA A 93 -10.02 -0.07 22.26
CA ALA A 93 -8.88 -0.26 23.16
C ALA A 93 -7.79 0.80 23.00
N TRP A 94 -7.67 1.43 21.83
CA TRP A 94 -6.66 2.47 21.56
C TRP A 94 -7.15 3.89 21.81
N GLN A 95 -8.46 4.09 21.90
CA GLN A 95 -9.05 5.41 22.09
C GLN A 95 -8.59 6.05 23.40
N ASP A 96 -8.52 5.28 24.48
CA ASP A 96 -8.08 5.74 25.81
C ASP A 96 -6.60 6.16 25.86
N HIS A 97 -5.82 5.80 24.84
CA HIS A 97 -4.41 6.15 24.70
C HIS A 97 -4.17 7.31 23.73
N THR A 98 -5.24 7.89 23.18
CA THR A 98 -5.17 8.98 22.20
C THR A 98 -5.23 10.34 22.90
N CYS A 99 -4.35 11.26 22.54
CA CYS A 99 -4.37 12.62 23.05
C CYS A 99 -5.31 13.52 22.22
N ASN A 100 -5.87 14.54 22.87
CA ASN A 100 -6.74 15.53 22.22
C ASN A 100 -5.96 16.63 21.46
N ALA A 101 -4.64 16.64 21.57
CA ALA A 101 -3.78 17.63 20.93
C ALA A 101 -3.29 17.13 19.56
N PRO A 102 -3.15 18.02 18.56
CA PRO A 102 -2.61 17.66 17.26
C PRO A 102 -1.11 17.34 17.32
N ASP A 103 -0.36 18.05 18.18
CA ASP A 103 1.09 17.97 18.25
C ASP A 103 1.58 16.94 19.27
N ALA A 104 2.52 16.09 18.84
CA ALA A 104 3.09 15.03 19.67
C ALA A 104 3.87 15.55 20.89
N ASP A 105 4.38 16.78 20.82
CA ASP A 105 5.15 17.43 21.88
C ASP A 105 4.26 17.86 23.06
N VAL A 106 2.95 17.98 22.82
CA VAL A 106 1.96 18.35 23.84
C VAL A 106 1.39 17.09 24.53
N CYS A 107 1.47 15.93 23.89
CA CYS A 107 0.94 14.67 24.41
C CYS A 107 1.86 14.12 25.51
N SER A 108 1.38 14.12 26.75
CA SER A 108 2.11 13.71 27.95
C SER A 108 1.30 12.75 28.81
N GLY A 109 1.98 11.82 29.49
CA GLY A 109 1.33 10.85 30.39
C GLY A 109 0.81 9.61 29.64
N PRO A 110 -0.41 9.12 29.95
CA PRO A 110 -0.93 7.86 29.39
C PRO A 110 -1.46 7.98 27.95
N THR A 111 -1.69 9.21 27.47
CA THR A 111 -2.18 9.54 26.13
C THR A 111 -1.04 10.06 25.27
N THR A 112 -0.41 9.15 24.53
CA THR A 112 0.83 9.41 23.76
C THR A 112 0.62 9.38 22.26
N VAL A 113 -0.53 8.89 21.81
CA VAL A 113 -0.86 8.74 20.38
C VAL A 113 -1.62 9.97 19.91
N THR A 114 -1.10 10.69 18.91
CA THR A 114 -1.83 11.82 18.30
C THR A 114 -3.00 11.31 17.45
N PRO A 115 -4.03 12.14 17.19
CA PRO A 115 -5.15 11.76 16.34
C PRO A 115 -4.74 11.28 14.95
N GLU A 116 -3.68 11.86 14.37
CA GLU A 116 -3.13 11.44 13.08
C GLU A 116 -2.57 10.02 13.15
N ILE A 117 -1.72 9.73 14.14
CA ILE A 117 -1.14 8.40 14.33
C ILE A 117 -2.24 7.38 14.62
N TYR A 118 -3.21 7.72 15.47
CA TYR A 118 -4.38 6.88 15.75
C TYR A 118 -5.10 6.49 14.45
N SER A 119 -5.36 7.46 13.56
CA SER A 119 -6.02 7.20 12.28
C SER A 119 -5.23 6.23 11.38
N GLN A 120 -3.90 6.31 11.39
CA GLN A 120 -3.03 5.41 10.63
C GLN A 120 -3.06 3.98 11.22
N LEU A 121 -3.04 3.84 12.54
CA LEU A 121 -3.16 2.55 13.22
C LEU A 121 -4.52 1.89 12.92
N VAL A 122 -5.61 2.66 13.00
CA VAL A 122 -6.97 2.17 12.69
C VAL A 122 -7.08 1.77 11.22
N THR A 123 -6.51 2.55 10.30
CA THR A 123 -6.49 2.20 8.87
C THR A 123 -5.74 0.89 8.64
N ALA A 124 -4.59 0.70 9.27
CA ALA A 124 -3.82 -0.55 9.18
C ALA A 124 -4.57 -1.75 9.81
N ALA A 125 -5.29 -1.55 10.91
CA ALA A 125 -6.12 -2.58 11.53
C ALA A 125 -7.32 -2.95 10.66
N ASN A 126 -8.02 -1.98 10.08
CA ASN A 126 -9.17 -2.20 9.20
C ASN A 126 -8.77 -2.85 7.88
N THR A 127 -7.62 -2.48 7.31
CA THR A 127 -7.09 -3.17 6.13
C THR A 127 -6.69 -4.61 6.44
N SER A 128 -6.09 -4.86 7.61
CA SER A 128 -5.80 -6.22 8.08
C SER A 128 -7.08 -7.03 8.27
N TYR A 129 -8.11 -6.44 8.87
CA TYR A 129 -9.44 -7.06 9.01
C TYR A 129 -10.04 -7.42 7.65
N ALA A 130 -10.05 -6.47 6.72
CA ALA A 130 -10.62 -6.68 5.40
C ALA A 130 -9.88 -7.78 4.63
N LEU A 131 -8.54 -7.79 4.69
CA LEU A 131 -7.74 -8.84 4.08
C LEU A 131 -7.94 -10.20 4.75
N HIS A 132 -8.16 -10.25 6.06
CA HIS A 132 -8.40 -11.49 6.77
C HIS A 132 -9.81 -12.06 6.51
N HIS A 133 -10.83 -11.19 6.48
CA HIS A 133 -12.24 -11.60 6.42
C HIS A 133 -12.76 -11.71 4.98
N TYR A 134 -12.32 -10.80 4.09
CA TYR A 134 -12.79 -10.72 2.71
C TYR A 134 -11.79 -11.21 1.68
N ALA A 135 -10.64 -11.76 2.07
CA ALA A 135 -9.87 -12.65 1.20
C ALA A 135 -10.30 -14.09 1.48
N PRO A 136 -11.49 -14.54 1.04
CA PRO A 136 -11.88 -15.92 1.26
C PRO A 136 -10.84 -16.82 0.62
N PRO A 137 -10.50 -17.96 1.24
CA PRO A 137 -9.87 -19.03 0.50
C PRO A 137 -10.86 -19.40 -0.61
N CYS A 138 -10.58 -19.14 -1.89
CA CYS A 138 -11.28 -19.89 -2.94
C CYS A 138 -10.72 -21.31 -2.83
N SER A 139 -11.29 -22.07 -1.90
CA SER A 139 -10.86 -23.42 -1.60
C SER A 139 -11.06 -24.25 -2.85
N THR A 140 -9.96 -24.80 -3.33
CA THR A 140 -9.92 -25.68 -4.49
C THR A 140 -10.30 -27.10 -4.09
N SER A 141 -10.98 -27.27 -2.94
CA SER A 141 -11.47 -28.55 -2.47
C SER A 141 -12.73 -28.89 -3.23
N ARG A 142 -12.55 -29.62 -4.32
CA ARG A 142 -13.58 -30.37 -5.03
C ARG A 142 -14.83 -29.54 -5.28
N THR A 143 -14.65 -28.41 -5.94
CA THR A 143 -15.47 -28.04 -7.08
C THR A 143 -14.79 -26.86 -7.76
N ALA A 144 -14.40 -27.04 -9.01
CA ALA A 144 -14.57 -25.96 -9.98
C ALA A 144 -16.08 -25.65 -10.02
N SER A 145 -16.59 -24.89 -9.04
CA SER A 145 -18.00 -24.47 -8.97
C SER A 145 -18.19 -22.96 -8.92
N LEU A 146 -17.11 -22.18 -8.87
CA LEU A 146 -17.24 -20.77 -9.29
C LEU A 146 -17.30 -20.63 -10.81
N CYS A 147 -16.97 -21.69 -11.56
CA CYS A 147 -17.22 -21.78 -12.99
C CYS A 147 -17.71 -23.20 -13.31
N ALA A 148 -18.90 -23.30 -13.90
CA ALA A 148 -19.57 -24.51 -14.39
C ALA A 148 -20.41 -25.33 -13.38
N THR A 149 -21.68 -24.95 -13.26
CA THR A 149 -22.75 -25.94 -13.50
C THR A 149 -23.52 -25.53 -14.74
N ARG A 150 -22.91 -25.72 -15.92
CA ARG A 150 -23.67 -25.80 -17.17
C ARG A 150 -23.37 -27.12 -17.85
N SER A 151 -24.42 -27.92 -17.98
CA SER A 151 -24.56 -29.02 -18.93
C SER A 151 -24.58 -28.48 -20.35
N THR A 152 -23.50 -27.83 -20.78
CA THR A 152 -23.20 -27.58 -22.18
C THR A 152 -21.68 -27.54 -22.32
N PRO A 153 -21.08 -28.30 -23.26
CA PRO A 153 -19.63 -28.37 -23.41
C PRO A 153 -19.13 -27.09 -24.09
N SER A 154 -18.96 -26.02 -23.30
CA SER A 154 -18.07 -24.91 -23.69
C SER A 154 -16.75 -25.15 -22.98
N PRO A 155 -15.63 -25.21 -23.72
CA PRO A 155 -14.37 -25.55 -23.10
C PRO A 155 -13.94 -24.34 -22.26
N CYS A 156 -13.93 -24.51 -20.94
CA CYS A 156 -13.05 -23.77 -20.04
C CYS A 156 -11.58 -24.18 -20.31
N SER A 157 -11.16 -24.17 -21.57
CA SER A 157 -9.78 -24.33 -21.96
C SER A 157 -9.20 -22.94 -22.09
N THR A 158 -8.15 -22.68 -21.31
CA THR A 158 -7.37 -21.45 -21.37
C THR A 158 -8.01 -20.27 -20.65
N ALA A 159 -8.17 -20.41 -19.33
CA ALA A 159 -7.97 -19.27 -18.45
C ALA A 159 -6.60 -18.67 -18.79
N ARG A 160 -6.62 -17.54 -19.49
CA ARG A 160 -5.41 -16.84 -19.91
C ARG A 160 -4.79 -16.27 -18.63
N PRO A 161 -3.53 -16.58 -18.30
CA PRO A 161 -2.92 -16.06 -17.07
C PRO A 161 -2.96 -14.54 -17.11
N LEU A 162 -3.56 -13.95 -16.07
CA LEU A 162 -3.65 -12.49 -15.84
C LEU A 162 -2.27 -11.80 -15.81
N GLU A 163 -1.19 -12.59 -15.79
CA GLU A 163 0.20 -12.13 -15.92
C GLU A 163 0.48 -11.42 -17.26
N ARG A 164 -0.19 -11.79 -18.37
CA ARG A 164 0.12 -11.18 -19.67
C ARG A 164 -0.26 -9.70 -19.75
N ASP A 165 -1.37 -9.31 -19.15
CA ASP A 165 -1.82 -7.91 -19.17
C ASP A 165 -1.04 -7.04 -18.17
N LEU A 166 -0.64 -7.61 -17.02
CA LEU A 166 0.24 -6.92 -16.08
C LEU A 166 1.66 -6.71 -16.63
N SER A 167 2.16 -7.64 -17.45
CA SER A 167 3.47 -7.53 -18.08
C SER A 167 3.56 -6.36 -19.07
N LEU A 168 2.47 -6.04 -19.79
CA LEU A 168 2.47 -4.91 -20.71
C LEU A 168 2.53 -3.58 -19.97
N ILE A 169 1.82 -3.48 -18.85
CA ILE A 169 1.81 -2.29 -17.99
C ILE A 169 3.18 -2.08 -17.32
N SER A 170 3.81 -3.16 -16.82
CA SER A 170 5.12 -3.07 -16.17
C SER A 170 6.24 -2.69 -17.14
N VAL A 171 6.21 -3.19 -18.38
CA VAL A 171 7.14 -2.79 -19.44
C VAL A 171 6.96 -1.31 -19.79
N GLY A 172 5.71 -0.84 -19.92
CA GLY A 172 5.42 0.58 -20.15
C GLY A 172 5.97 1.48 -19.04
N LEU A 173 5.76 1.10 -17.78
CA LEU A 173 6.26 1.84 -16.62
C LEU A 173 7.79 1.87 -16.57
N ALA A 174 8.46 0.76 -16.91
CA ALA A 174 9.92 0.68 -16.96
C ALA A 174 10.52 1.58 -18.05
N LEU A 175 9.88 1.67 -19.22
CA LEU A 175 10.33 2.55 -20.31
C LEU A 175 10.22 4.03 -19.92
N LEU A 176 9.12 4.43 -19.27
CA LEU A 176 8.93 5.80 -18.80
C LEU A 176 9.98 6.17 -17.74
N ALA A 177 10.23 5.28 -16.78
CA ALA A 177 11.24 5.49 -15.74
C ALA A 177 12.65 5.60 -16.35
N SER A 178 13.00 4.72 -17.28
CA SER A 178 14.28 4.75 -17.99
C SER A 178 14.47 6.06 -18.77
N SER A 179 13.44 6.50 -19.49
CA SER A 179 13.45 7.77 -20.24
C SER A 179 13.71 8.96 -19.33
N LEU A 180 13.06 9.01 -18.16
CA LEU A 180 13.25 10.08 -17.18
C LEU A 180 14.68 10.10 -16.63
N VAL A 181 15.23 8.94 -16.25
CA VAL A 181 16.60 8.81 -15.73
C VAL A 181 17.61 9.21 -16.80
N LEU A 182 17.43 8.77 -18.04
CA LEU A 182 18.32 9.13 -19.15
C LEU A 182 18.24 10.62 -19.47
N GLY A 183 17.04 11.21 -19.44
CA GLY A 183 16.85 12.65 -19.60
C GLY A 183 17.59 13.47 -18.54
N LEU A 184 17.50 13.06 -17.27
CA LEU A 184 18.24 13.70 -16.18
C LEU A 184 19.76 13.56 -16.34
N LEU A 185 20.25 12.40 -16.79
CA LEU A 185 21.67 12.21 -17.07
C LEU A 185 22.14 13.11 -18.21
N LEU A 186 21.40 13.19 -19.32
CA LEU A 186 21.74 14.05 -20.45
C LEU A 186 21.76 15.52 -20.06
N MET A 187 20.83 15.96 -19.20
CA MET A 187 20.84 17.31 -18.63
C MET A 187 22.11 17.55 -17.81
N LEU A 188 22.53 16.62 -16.96
CA LEU A 188 23.79 16.74 -16.19
C LEU A 188 25.05 16.76 -17.07
N PHE A 189 25.02 16.09 -18.22
CA PHE A 189 26.14 16.12 -19.18
C PHE A 189 26.14 17.38 -20.06
N ALA A 190 24.96 17.86 -20.48
CA ALA A 190 24.80 19.07 -21.27
C ALA A 190 25.06 20.34 -20.45
N ASP A 191 24.72 20.32 -19.16
CA ASP A 191 24.98 21.39 -18.21
C ASP A 191 26.40 21.33 -17.62
N ARG A 192 27.26 20.41 -18.09
CA ARG A 192 28.69 20.52 -17.81
C ARG A 192 29.20 21.75 -18.54
N PRO A 193 29.62 22.82 -17.83
CA PRO A 193 30.10 24.02 -18.46
C PRO A 193 31.31 23.65 -19.31
N ARG A 194 31.20 23.90 -20.61
CA ARG A 194 32.29 23.78 -21.57
C ARG A 194 33.36 24.79 -21.15
N ARG A 195 34.26 24.39 -20.25
CA ARG A 195 35.45 25.15 -19.89
C ARG A 195 36.34 25.15 -21.13
N ARG A 196 36.17 26.15 -21.98
CA ARG A 196 37.10 26.44 -23.07
C ARG A 196 37.54 27.90 -23.00
N GLU A 197 38.75 28.01 -22.45
CA GLU A 197 39.86 28.88 -22.84
C GLU A 197 39.59 30.35 -23.15
N GLU A 198 40.29 31.15 -22.35
CA GLU A 198 40.57 32.57 -22.52
C GLU A 198 41.05 32.90 -23.94
N VAL A 199 40.54 34.01 -24.49
CA VAL A 199 41.17 34.76 -25.57
C VAL A 199 41.36 36.18 -25.06
N PRO A 200 42.60 36.72 -24.98
CA PRO A 200 42.81 38.09 -24.54
C PRO A 200 42.55 39.03 -25.73
N GLY A 201 41.49 39.82 -25.63
CA GLY A 201 41.14 40.88 -26.59
C GLY A 201 41.06 42.23 -25.88
N GLN A 202 42.10 43.03 -26.07
CA GLN A 202 42.37 44.39 -25.57
C GLN A 202 41.18 45.38 -25.71
N PRO A 203 41.08 46.44 -24.88
CA PRO A 203 39.93 47.34 -24.87
C PRO A 203 40.07 48.42 -25.95
N SER A 204 39.01 48.67 -26.70
CA SER A 204 38.88 49.84 -27.57
C SER A 204 37.61 50.60 -27.22
N GLY A 205 37.81 51.83 -26.78
CA GLY A 205 36.78 52.69 -26.23
C GLY A 205 35.76 53.22 -27.23
N PHE A 206 34.64 53.64 -26.64
CA PHE A 206 33.92 54.88 -26.90
C PHE A 206 33.70 55.28 -28.37
N ARG A 207 32.46 55.12 -28.85
CA ARG A 207 31.83 56.06 -29.79
C ARG A 207 30.31 56.00 -29.68
N VAL A 208 29.76 57.09 -29.13
CA VAL A 208 28.34 57.44 -29.18
C VAL A 208 28.00 57.84 -30.62
N THR A 209 26.87 57.34 -31.15
CA THR A 209 26.32 57.73 -32.44
C THR A 209 25.42 58.98 -32.33
N PRO A 210 25.26 59.76 -33.40
CA PRO A 210 24.78 61.14 -33.36
C PRO A 210 23.25 61.25 -33.29
N VAL A 211 22.78 62.39 -32.80
CA VAL A 211 21.41 62.87 -32.98
C VAL A 211 21.46 63.95 -34.08
N ASP A 212 20.95 63.61 -35.26
CA ASP A 212 20.52 64.52 -36.33
C ASP A 212 19.00 64.76 -36.15
N CYS A 213 18.33 65.87 -36.47
CA CYS A 213 18.65 67.11 -37.16
C CYS A 213 17.57 68.17 -36.82
N SER A 214 18.00 69.43 -36.81
CA SER A 214 17.35 70.73 -37.01
C SER A 214 15.94 70.80 -37.65
N SER A 215 15.05 71.62 -37.06
CA SER A 215 14.54 72.91 -37.61
C SER A 215 13.58 73.58 -36.64
#